data_AF-A0A849M233-F1
#
_entry.id   AF-A0A849M233-F1
#
_cell.length_a   1.000
_cell.length_b   1.000
_cell.length_c   1.000
_cell.angle_alpha   90.00
_cell.angle_beta   90.00
_cell.angle_gamma   90.00
#
_symmetry.space_group_name_H-M   'P 1'
#
loop_
_entity.id
_entity.type
_entity.pdbx_description
1 polymer ?
#
loop_
_entity_poly.entity_id
_entity_poly.type
_entity_poly.pdbx_seq_one_letter_code
_entity_poly.pdbx_strand_id
1 'polypeptide(L)'
;MSEKVEAVKIVYPHFDLNIASRTALRDAKNTNNKYERFHYLMTSMLFCSFTIEAYVNHVGNTKIKYWSSIKKNIGSEEKIEILASIYNYKLEKGKRPFQTLKSIIQFRNLMVHAQSEMVTEHTDMHNPITPLAKWEKKVTQKNAEDFSTDTELMLRKIQEFSGMIIDPIQAGSATTFGAIRKTKAT
;
A
#
# COMPACT_ATOMS: atom_id res chain seq x y z
N MET A 1 -42.92 19.13 -2.61
CA MET A 1 -42.14 18.30 -3.56
C MET A 1 -40.67 18.55 -3.24
N SER A 2 -39.94 17.58 -2.69
CA SER A 2 -38.55 17.79 -2.23
C SER A 2 -37.58 17.79 -3.41
N GLU A 3 -36.78 18.84 -3.55
CA GLU A 3 -35.71 18.95 -4.54
C GLU A 3 -34.62 17.89 -4.26
N LYS A 4 -34.27 17.09 -5.27
CA LYS A 4 -33.19 16.10 -5.17
C LYS A 4 -31.91 16.69 -5.76
N VAL A 5 -30.87 16.83 -4.94
CA VAL A 5 -29.51 17.22 -5.35
C VAL A 5 -28.59 16.00 -5.34
N GLU A 6 -27.56 16.03 -6.19
CA GLU A 6 -26.53 14.98 -6.24
C GLU A 6 -25.36 15.36 -5.32
N ALA A 7 -25.11 14.54 -4.30
CA ALA A 7 -23.98 14.72 -3.39
C ALA A 7 -22.72 14.06 -3.98
N VAL A 8 -21.61 14.80 -3.99
CA VAL A 8 -20.33 14.36 -4.55
C VAL A 8 -19.24 14.44 -3.48
N LYS A 9 -18.36 13.42 -3.47
CA LYS A 9 -17.18 13.30 -2.61
C LYS A 9 -16.01 12.77 -3.44
N ILE A 10 -14.81 13.30 -3.20
CA ILE A 10 -13.56 12.69 -3.66
C ILE A 10 -13.07 11.70 -2.58
N VAL A 11 -12.62 10.53 -3.00
CA VAL A 11 -12.08 9.49 -2.12
C VAL A 11 -10.59 9.29 -2.44
N TYR A 12 -9.77 9.18 -1.40
CA TYR A 12 -8.33 8.91 -1.53
C TYR A 12 -7.98 7.59 -0.82
N PRO A 13 -8.25 6.42 -1.42
CA PRO A 13 -8.09 5.14 -0.74
C PRO A 13 -6.68 4.89 -0.19
N HIS A 14 -5.64 5.42 -0.84
CA HIS A 14 -4.26 5.30 -0.37
C HIS A 14 -4.06 5.89 1.04
N PHE A 15 -4.83 6.91 1.42
CA PHE A 15 -4.80 7.49 2.75
C PHE A 15 -5.35 6.52 3.80
N ASP A 16 -6.55 5.99 3.56
CA ASP A 16 -7.20 5.04 4.48
C ASP A 16 -6.37 3.75 4.63
N LEU A 17 -5.80 3.25 3.53
CA LEU A 17 -4.90 2.10 3.53
C LEU A 17 -3.62 2.37 4.33
N ASN A 18 -3.06 3.58 4.24
CA ASN A 18 -1.88 3.94 5.03
C ASN A 18 -2.21 4.03 6.53
N ILE A 19 -3.37 4.61 6.88
CA ILE A 19 -3.86 4.65 8.28
C ILE A 19 -4.06 3.23 8.81
N ALA A 20 -4.69 2.35 8.02
CA ALA A 20 -4.89 0.96 8.40
C ALA A 20 -3.56 0.25 8.67
N SER A 21 -2.57 0.46 7.80
CA SER A 21 -1.22 -0.08 7.98
C SER A 21 -0.59 0.38 9.30
N ARG A 22 -0.61 1.68 9.58
CA ARG A 22 0.01 2.28 10.78
C ARG A 22 -0.72 1.87 12.06
N THR A 23 -2.05 1.79 11.99
CA THR A 23 -2.89 1.34 13.11
C THR A 23 -2.53 -0.09 13.47
N ALA A 24 -2.48 -1.00 12.49
CA ALA A 24 -2.07 -2.37 12.71
C ALA A 24 -0.65 -2.47 13.28
N LEU A 25 0.33 -1.69 12.77
CA LEU A 25 1.69 -1.69 13.32
C LEU A 25 1.73 -1.21 14.77
N ARG A 26 0.97 -0.16 15.11
CA ARG A 26 0.86 0.35 16.48
C ARG A 26 0.27 -0.72 17.40
N ASP A 27 -0.80 -1.39 16.96
CA ASP A 27 -1.48 -2.39 17.77
C ASP A 27 -0.60 -3.64 17.95
N ALA A 28 0.19 -4.01 16.93
CA ALA A 28 1.22 -5.05 17.04
C ALA A 28 2.27 -4.73 18.12
N LYS A 29 2.68 -3.47 18.24
CA LYS A 29 3.67 -3.02 19.24
C LYS A 29 3.10 -3.02 20.65
N ASN A 30 1.79 -2.79 20.78
CA ASN A 30 1.13 -2.63 22.07
C ASN A 30 0.54 -3.92 22.65
N THR A 31 0.26 -4.94 21.81
CA THR A 31 -0.27 -6.22 22.30
C THR A 31 0.82 -7.11 22.88
N ASN A 32 0.51 -7.77 24.01
CA ASN A 32 1.34 -8.83 24.59
C ASN A 32 0.98 -10.22 24.04
N ASN A 33 -0.12 -10.34 23.30
CA ASN A 33 -0.55 -11.59 22.69
C ASN A 33 0.23 -11.84 21.39
N LYS A 34 1.04 -12.91 21.35
CA LYS A 34 1.86 -13.27 20.19
C LYS A 34 1.03 -13.57 18.94
N TYR A 35 -0.14 -14.19 19.10
CA TYR A 35 -1.04 -14.52 18.00
C TYR A 35 -1.63 -13.26 17.38
N GLU A 36 -2.14 -12.34 18.19
CA GLU A 36 -2.63 -11.03 17.71
C GLU A 36 -1.51 -10.22 17.06
N ARG A 37 -0.33 -10.16 17.70
CA ARG A 37 0.84 -9.46 17.17
C ARG A 37 1.17 -9.93 15.76
N PHE A 38 1.19 -11.24 15.53
CA PHE A 38 1.44 -11.81 14.22
C PHE A 38 0.46 -11.29 13.16
N HIS A 39 -0.84 -11.32 13.45
CA HIS A 39 -1.88 -10.87 12.52
C HIS A 39 -1.82 -9.37 12.27
N TYR A 40 -1.51 -8.57 13.30
CA TYR A 40 -1.33 -7.13 13.16
C TYR A 40 -0.10 -6.77 12.32
N LEU A 41 1.03 -7.47 12.49
CA LEU A 41 2.21 -7.29 11.64
C LEU A 41 1.92 -7.65 10.18
N MET A 42 1.29 -8.80 9.94
CA MET A 42 0.87 -9.24 8.62
C MET A 42 -0.05 -8.21 7.95
N THR A 43 -1.04 -7.71 8.70
CA THR A 43 -1.99 -6.69 8.26
C THR A 43 -1.29 -5.40 7.87
N SER A 44 -0.38 -4.90 8.71
CA SER A 44 0.42 -3.71 8.42
C SER A 44 1.22 -3.85 7.13
N MET A 45 1.96 -4.96 7.00
CA MET A 45 2.78 -5.22 5.82
C MET A 45 1.96 -5.31 4.53
N LEU A 46 0.78 -5.92 4.57
CA LEU A 46 -0.08 -6.04 3.39
C LEU A 46 -0.68 -4.68 2.98
N PHE A 47 -1.14 -3.90 3.95
CA PHE A 47 -1.68 -2.56 3.69
C PHE A 47 -0.62 -1.57 3.18
N CYS A 48 0.66 -1.75 3.53
CA CYS A 48 1.76 -1.01 2.89
C CYS A 48 1.78 -1.20 1.37
N SER A 49 1.66 -2.46 0.91
CA SER A 49 1.63 -2.76 -0.53
C SER A 49 0.42 -2.14 -1.23
N PHE A 50 -0.76 -2.25 -0.63
CA PHE A 50 -1.98 -1.66 -1.18
C PHE A 50 -1.92 -0.12 -1.21
N THR A 51 -1.30 0.49 -0.20
CA THR A 51 -1.07 1.94 -0.14
C THR A 51 -0.22 2.41 -1.32
N ILE A 52 0.91 1.75 -1.58
CA ILE A 52 1.80 2.09 -2.70
C ILE A 52 1.04 1.95 -4.02
N GLU A 53 0.34 0.84 -4.23
CA GLU A 53 -0.42 0.61 -5.48
C GLU A 53 -1.51 1.66 -5.68
N ALA A 54 -2.30 1.95 -4.64
CA ALA A 54 -3.38 2.92 -4.69
C ALA A 54 -2.85 4.34 -4.94
N TYR A 55 -1.73 4.72 -4.33
CA TYR A 55 -1.15 6.04 -4.51
C TYR A 55 -0.57 6.23 -5.91
N VAL A 56 0.20 5.25 -6.38
CA VAL A 56 0.76 5.27 -7.74
C VAL A 56 -0.36 5.29 -8.79
N ASN A 57 -1.46 4.56 -8.55
CA ASN A 57 -2.65 4.65 -9.40
C ASN A 57 -3.28 6.05 -9.37
N HIS A 58 -3.33 6.70 -8.21
CA HIS A 58 -3.84 8.06 -8.07
C HIS A 58 -3.00 9.07 -8.87
N VAL A 59 -1.66 9.04 -8.72
CA VAL A 59 -0.75 9.89 -9.49
C VAL A 59 -0.89 9.63 -10.98
N GLY A 60 -0.88 8.36 -11.39
CA GLY A 60 -1.03 7.99 -12.80
C GLY A 60 -2.34 8.45 -13.43
N ASN A 61 -3.49 8.27 -12.75
CA ASN A 61 -4.79 8.77 -13.27
C ASN A 61 -4.80 10.31 -13.39
N THR A 62 -4.02 11.01 -12.56
CA THR A 62 -3.96 12.48 -12.55
C THR A 62 -3.03 13.02 -13.64
N LYS A 63 -1.94 12.30 -13.94
CA LYS A 63 -0.83 12.82 -14.76
C LYS A 63 -0.73 12.17 -16.15
N ILE A 64 -1.32 10.99 -16.36
CA ILE A 64 -1.15 10.20 -17.59
C ILE A 64 -2.52 9.91 -18.21
N LYS A 65 -2.78 10.50 -19.39
CA LYS A 65 -4.08 10.42 -20.09
C LYS A 65 -4.57 8.98 -20.35
N TYR A 66 -3.66 8.06 -20.67
CA TYR A 66 -3.97 6.66 -21.00
C TYR A 66 -3.72 5.69 -19.83
N TRP A 67 -3.59 6.19 -18.59
CA TRP A 67 -3.30 5.36 -17.42
C TRP A 67 -4.33 4.24 -17.20
N SER A 68 -5.61 4.54 -17.45
CA SER A 68 -6.70 3.58 -17.33
C SER A 68 -6.53 2.34 -18.20
N SER A 69 -5.91 2.49 -19.38
CA SER A 69 -5.67 1.42 -20.35
C SER A 69 -4.50 0.52 -19.96
N ILE A 70 -3.50 1.05 -19.24
CA ILE A 70 -2.28 0.30 -18.91
C ILE A 70 -2.28 -0.24 -17.48
N LYS A 71 -2.86 0.48 -16.51
CA LYS A 71 -2.69 0.22 -15.07
C LYS A 71 -3.14 -1.17 -14.58
N LYS A 72 -3.99 -1.86 -15.35
CA LYS A 72 -4.49 -3.20 -15.02
C LYS A 72 -3.49 -4.32 -15.38
N ASN A 73 -2.58 -4.06 -16.31
CA ASN A 73 -1.68 -5.07 -16.89
C ASN A 73 -0.23 -4.94 -16.40
N ILE A 74 0.04 -4.01 -15.48
CA ILE A 74 1.38 -3.73 -14.96
C ILE A 74 1.35 -3.77 -13.43
N GLY A 75 2.42 -4.24 -12.81
CA GLY A 75 2.57 -4.30 -11.37
C GLY A 75 2.94 -2.94 -10.76
N SER A 76 2.97 -2.87 -9.43
CA SER A 76 3.26 -1.64 -8.71
C SER A 76 4.69 -1.11 -8.95
N GLU A 77 5.67 -2.01 -9.14
CA GLU A 77 7.05 -1.62 -9.45
C GLU A 77 7.13 -0.96 -10.82
N GLU A 78 6.57 -1.60 -11.85
CA GLU A 78 6.55 -1.07 -13.22
C GLU A 78 5.80 0.26 -13.29
N LYS A 79 4.72 0.43 -12.52
CA LYS A 79 4.01 1.71 -12.45
C LYS A 79 4.89 2.83 -11.89
N ILE A 80 5.69 2.55 -10.85
CA ILE A 80 6.62 3.53 -10.26
C ILE A 80 7.72 3.88 -11.27
N GLU A 81 8.24 2.89 -12.00
CA GLU A 81 9.22 3.11 -13.05
C GLU A 81 8.68 4.00 -14.16
N ILE A 82 7.46 3.74 -14.66
CA ILE A 82 6.82 4.57 -15.68
C ILE A 82 6.70 6.02 -15.20
N LEU A 83 6.24 6.22 -13.96
CA LEU A 83 6.16 7.57 -13.38
C LEU A 83 7.55 8.21 -13.32
N ALA A 84 8.56 7.50 -12.80
CA ALA A 84 9.90 8.03 -12.70
C ALA A 84 10.49 8.40 -14.08
N SER A 85 10.29 7.57 -15.09
CA SER A 85 10.71 7.85 -16.46
C SER A 85 10.05 9.10 -17.04
N ILE A 86 8.75 9.30 -16.83
CA ILE A 86 8.02 10.48 -17.30
C ILE A 86 8.58 11.77 -16.69
N TYR A 87 9.01 11.70 -15.43
CA TYR A 87 9.55 12.84 -14.69
C TYR A 87 11.08 12.92 -14.73
N ASN A 88 11.76 12.12 -15.56
CA ASN A 88 13.23 12.01 -15.62
C ASN A 88 13.87 11.79 -14.24
N TYR A 89 13.17 11.09 -13.34
CA TYR A 89 13.65 10.75 -12.00
C TYR A 89 14.43 9.44 -12.03
N LYS A 90 15.62 9.43 -11.43
CA LYS A 90 16.45 8.22 -11.30
C LYS A 90 16.07 7.44 -10.04
N LEU A 91 15.37 6.32 -10.20
CA LEU A 91 15.05 5.41 -9.09
C LEU A 91 16.30 4.67 -8.59
N GLU A 92 16.72 4.97 -7.37
CA GLU A 92 17.83 4.25 -6.72
C GLU A 92 17.33 2.98 -6.01
N LYS A 93 17.08 1.90 -6.77
CA LYS A 93 16.61 0.61 -6.23
C LYS A 93 17.58 -0.08 -5.25
N GLY A 94 18.83 0.35 -5.20
CA GLY A 94 19.84 -0.15 -4.26
C GLY A 94 19.82 0.54 -2.89
N LYS A 95 19.02 1.59 -2.71
CA LYS A 95 18.97 2.38 -1.47
C LYS A 95 17.54 2.55 -0.98
N ARG A 96 17.38 2.76 0.33
CA ARG A 96 16.09 3.11 0.91
C ARG A 96 15.58 4.45 0.34
N PRO A 97 14.27 4.57 0.07
CA PRO A 97 13.23 3.59 0.40
C PRO A 97 12.94 2.57 -0.70
N PHE A 98 13.40 2.78 -1.94
CA PHE A 98 13.05 1.93 -3.09
C PHE A 98 13.66 0.52 -3.04
N GLN A 99 14.73 0.32 -2.25
CA GLN A 99 15.27 -1.01 -1.96
C GLN A 99 14.22 -1.97 -1.36
N THR A 100 13.30 -1.44 -0.54
CA THR A 100 12.31 -2.25 0.19
C THR A 100 11.08 -2.57 -0.67
N LEU A 101 10.88 -1.85 -1.78
CA LEU A 101 9.73 -2.03 -2.69
C LEU A 101 9.60 -3.48 -3.18
N LYS A 102 10.71 -4.10 -3.58
CA LYS A 102 10.73 -5.49 -4.05
C LYS A 102 10.23 -6.45 -2.97
N SER A 103 10.66 -6.25 -1.72
CA SER A 103 10.24 -7.08 -0.58
C SER A 103 8.75 -6.90 -0.27
N ILE A 104 8.23 -5.67 -0.36
CA ILE A 104 6.80 -5.35 -0.17
C ILE A 104 5.95 -6.09 -1.21
N ILE A 105 6.31 -5.97 -2.49
CA ILE A 105 5.57 -6.60 -3.59
C ILE A 105 5.64 -8.13 -3.49
N GLN A 106 6.82 -8.68 -3.20
CA GLN A 106 6.98 -10.12 -3.01
C GLN A 106 6.11 -10.65 -1.86
N PHE A 107 6.05 -9.93 -0.74
CA PHE A 107 5.19 -10.31 0.38
C PHE A 107 3.71 -10.31 -0.02
N ARG A 108 3.22 -9.25 -0.67
CA ARG A 108 1.84 -9.17 -1.16
C ARG A 108 1.52 -10.32 -2.12
N ASN A 109 2.42 -10.64 -3.05
CA ASN A 109 2.21 -11.72 -4.00
C ASN A 109 2.12 -13.08 -3.31
N LEU A 110 2.95 -13.34 -2.29
CA LEU A 110 2.86 -14.55 -1.49
C LEU A 110 1.51 -14.65 -0.75
N MET A 111 0.99 -13.54 -0.23
CA MET A 111 -0.28 -13.52 0.50
C MET A 111 -1.50 -13.68 -0.41
N VAL A 112 -1.55 -12.96 -1.53
CA VAL A 112 -2.74 -12.96 -2.42
C VAL A 112 -2.87 -14.26 -3.21
N HIS A 113 -1.76 -14.95 -3.45
CA HIS A 113 -1.75 -16.25 -4.12
C HIS A 113 -1.57 -17.41 -3.14
N ALA A 114 -1.67 -17.16 -1.83
CA ALA A 114 -1.54 -18.21 -0.82
C ALA A 114 -2.62 -19.28 -1.01
N GLN A 115 -2.19 -20.53 -0.91
CA GLN A 115 -3.05 -21.72 -0.88
C GLN A 115 -2.72 -22.52 0.36
N SER A 116 -3.63 -23.38 0.81
CA SER A 116 -3.34 -24.34 1.86
C SER A 116 -2.18 -25.23 1.44
N GLU A 117 -1.14 -25.29 2.26
CA GLU A 117 0.07 -26.08 1.99
C GLU A 117 0.48 -26.86 3.24
N MET A 118 1.08 -28.03 3.03
CA MET A 118 1.76 -28.76 4.09
C MET A 118 3.20 -28.27 4.16
N VAL A 119 3.58 -27.64 5.27
CA VAL A 119 4.95 -27.17 5.49
C VAL A 119 5.68 -28.15 6.39
N THR A 120 6.84 -28.61 5.94
CA THR A 120 7.70 -29.53 6.69
C THR A 120 9.07 -28.90 6.90
N GLU A 121 9.62 -29.03 8.10
CA GLU A 121 10.99 -28.59 8.40
C GLU A 121 11.66 -29.63 9.32
N HIS A 122 12.94 -29.92 9.06
CA HIS A 122 13.70 -30.85 9.91
C HIS A 122 14.02 -30.16 11.24
N THR A 123 13.78 -30.86 12.34
CA THR A 123 13.97 -30.31 13.68
C THR A 123 14.55 -31.33 14.64
N ASP A 124 15.17 -30.85 15.72
CA ASP A 124 15.66 -31.68 16.80
C ASP A 124 14.49 -32.15 17.67
N MET A 125 14.43 -33.44 18.01
CA MET A 125 13.37 -33.98 18.88
C MET A 125 13.30 -33.29 20.24
N HIS A 126 14.44 -32.83 20.78
CA HIS A 126 14.52 -32.16 22.06
C HIS A 126 14.28 -30.64 21.96
N ASN A 127 14.26 -30.09 20.74
CA ASN A 127 13.94 -28.68 20.51
C ASN A 127 13.15 -28.50 19.20
N PRO A 128 11.88 -28.95 19.17
CA PRO A 128 11.07 -28.91 17.96
C PRO A 128 10.75 -27.47 17.55
N ILE A 129 10.93 -27.16 16.27
CA ILE A 129 10.53 -25.88 15.68
C ILE A 129 9.19 -26.01 14.97
N THR A 130 8.39 -24.96 15.01
CA THR A 130 7.20 -24.85 14.18
C THR A 130 7.62 -24.56 12.74
N PRO A 131 7.31 -25.42 11.75
CA PRO A 131 7.58 -25.12 10.35
C PRO A 131 6.74 -23.92 9.91
N LEU A 132 7.36 -22.99 9.19
CA LEU A 132 6.70 -21.76 8.75
C LEU A 132 6.67 -21.69 7.22
N ALA A 133 5.50 -21.35 6.66
CA ALA A 133 5.37 -21.05 5.25
C ALA A 133 6.27 -19.86 4.85
N LYS A 134 6.56 -19.74 3.55
CA LYS A 134 7.45 -18.70 3.03
C LYS A 134 6.99 -17.28 3.38
N TRP A 135 5.67 -17.05 3.43
CA TRP A 135 5.11 -15.75 3.81
C TRP A 135 5.16 -15.53 5.31
N GLU A 136 4.92 -16.55 6.13
CA GLU A 136 5.00 -16.48 7.60
C GLU A 136 6.41 -16.08 8.05
N LYS A 137 7.45 -16.66 7.42
CA LYS A 137 8.87 -16.31 7.67
C LYS A 137 9.17 -14.82 7.43
N LYS A 138 8.37 -14.12 6.63
CA LYS A 138 8.52 -12.68 6.37
C LYS A 138 7.82 -11.80 7.40
N VAL A 139 6.86 -12.31 8.16
CA VAL A 139 6.10 -11.54 9.15
C VAL A 139 6.95 -11.34 10.40
N THR A 140 7.72 -10.24 10.40
CA THR A 140 8.56 -9.83 11.53
C THR A 140 8.31 -8.37 11.87
N GLN A 141 8.53 -7.99 13.13
CA GLN A 141 8.38 -6.60 13.55
C GLN A 141 9.28 -5.66 12.73
N LYS A 142 10.55 -6.06 12.52
CA LYS A 142 11.50 -5.29 11.70
C LYS A 142 10.98 -5.07 10.28
N ASN A 143 10.47 -6.13 9.62
CA ASN A 143 9.95 -5.98 8.26
C ASN A 143 8.73 -5.07 8.22
N ALA A 144 7.81 -5.17 9.18
CA ALA A 144 6.64 -4.29 9.25
C ALA A 144 7.03 -2.83 9.47
N GLU A 145 8.01 -2.57 10.33
CA GLU A 145 8.55 -1.22 10.58
C GLU A 145 9.25 -0.64 9.33
N ASP A 146 10.09 -1.44 8.67
CA ASP A 146 10.75 -1.04 7.44
C ASP A 146 9.74 -0.79 6.32
N PHE A 147 8.73 -1.66 6.16
CA PHE A 147 7.67 -1.51 5.16
C PHE A 147 6.85 -0.25 5.40
N SER A 148 6.43 0.00 6.65
CA SER A 148 5.65 1.18 7.00
C SER A 148 6.45 2.46 6.75
N THR A 149 7.70 2.50 7.20
CA THR A 149 8.57 3.68 7.06
C THR A 149 8.87 3.96 5.59
N ASP A 150 9.28 2.93 4.84
CA ASP A 150 9.68 3.09 3.44
C ASP A 150 8.48 3.36 2.54
N THR A 151 7.28 2.87 2.88
CA THR A 151 6.05 3.23 2.18
C THR A 151 5.80 4.74 2.25
N GLU A 152 5.86 5.35 3.44
CA GLU A 152 5.68 6.79 3.58
C GLU A 152 6.76 7.58 2.84
N LEU A 153 8.02 7.16 2.93
CA LEU A 153 9.13 7.80 2.22
C LEU A 153 9.00 7.68 0.69
N MET A 154 8.53 6.53 0.18
CA MET A 154 8.24 6.34 -1.24
C MET A 154 7.11 7.26 -1.70
N LEU A 155 6.00 7.32 -0.95
CA LEU A 155 4.87 8.20 -1.23
C LEU A 155 5.33 9.67 -1.34
N ARG A 156 6.15 10.14 -0.39
CA ARG A 156 6.71 11.51 -0.40
C ARG A 156 7.65 11.74 -1.58
N LYS A 157 8.56 10.81 -1.91
CA LYS A 157 9.43 10.93 -3.09
C LYS A 157 8.62 10.98 -4.39
N ILE A 158 7.60 10.14 -4.50
CA ILE A 158 6.70 10.12 -5.66
C ILE A 158 5.91 11.43 -5.75
N GLN A 159 5.41 11.94 -4.63
CA GLN A 159 4.75 13.26 -4.57
C GLN A 159 5.67 14.36 -5.10
N GLU A 160 6.90 14.40 -4.58
CA GLU A 160 7.93 15.39 -4.91
C GLU A 160 8.23 15.40 -6.40
N PHE A 161 8.64 14.26 -6.98
CA PHE A 161 9.05 14.25 -8.38
C PHE A 161 7.87 14.39 -9.36
N SER A 162 6.63 14.02 -8.95
CA SER A 162 5.45 14.13 -9.82
C SER A 162 4.74 15.50 -9.74
N GLY A 163 5.18 16.36 -8.82
CA GLY A 163 4.55 17.66 -8.57
C GLY A 163 3.08 17.51 -8.14
N MET A 164 2.79 16.53 -7.28
CA MET A 164 1.47 16.38 -6.67
C MET A 164 1.32 17.33 -5.48
N ILE A 165 0.23 18.10 -5.47
CA ILE A 165 0.00 19.12 -4.43
C ILE A 165 -0.54 18.48 -3.13
N ILE A 166 -1.30 17.38 -3.26
CA ILE A 166 -1.94 16.70 -2.12
C ILE A 166 -0.88 15.89 -1.36
N ASP A 167 -0.77 16.11 -0.04
CA ASP A 167 0.06 15.26 0.82
C ASP A 167 -0.53 13.83 0.87
N PRO A 168 0.23 12.80 0.47
CA PRO A 168 -0.25 11.42 0.36
C PRO A 168 -0.54 10.76 1.72
N ILE A 169 -0.14 11.38 2.82
CA ILE A 169 -0.24 10.88 4.20
C ILE A 169 -1.20 11.72 5.04
N GLN A 170 -1.54 12.95 4.62
CA GLN A 170 -2.41 13.87 5.39
C GLN A 170 -3.71 14.31 4.68
N ALA A 171 -4.08 13.70 3.55
CA ALA A 171 -5.25 14.08 2.75
C ALA A 171 -6.61 14.09 3.49
N GLY A 172 -6.71 13.49 4.68
CA GLY A 172 -7.95 13.30 5.45
C GLY A 172 -8.70 14.55 5.92
N SER A 173 -8.13 15.76 5.85
CA SER A 173 -8.87 17.00 6.16
C SER A 173 -9.60 17.60 4.95
N ALA A 174 -9.33 17.14 3.73
CA ALA A 174 -9.89 17.69 2.49
C ALA A 174 -10.85 16.70 1.82
N THR A 175 -11.84 16.19 2.56
CA THR A 175 -13.01 15.61 1.92
C THR A 175 -13.84 16.75 1.36
N THR A 176 -13.62 17.12 0.09
CA THR A 176 -14.42 18.16 -0.55
C THR A 176 -15.81 17.59 -0.83
N PHE A 177 -16.80 18.02 -0.05
CA PHE A 177 -18.20 17.77 -0.31
C PHE A 177 -18.73 18.84 -1.26
N GLY A 178 -19.42 18.41 -2.31
CA GLY A 178 -20.12 19.30 -3.23
C GLY A 178 -21.53 18.80 -3.52
N ALA A 179 -22.44 19.71 -3.85
CA ALA A 179 -23.76 19.39 -4.38
C ALA A 179 -23.82 19.83 -5.84
N ILE A 180 -24.11 18.91 -6.76
CA ILE A 180 -24.30 19.22 -8.18
C ILE A 180 -25.80 19.19 -8.47
N ARG A 181 -26.30 20.26 -9.11
CA ARG A 181 -27.68 20.28 -9.63
C ARG A 181 -27.73 19.45 -10.91
N LYS A 182 -28.66 18.49 -10.99
CA LYS A 182 -29.01 17.85 -12.27
C LYS A 182 -29.74 18.86 -13.15
N THR A 183 -29.05 19.48 -14.09
CA THR A 183 -29.71 20.07 -15.25
C THR A 183 -30.25 18.92 -16.10
N LYS A 184 -31.57 18.84 -16.26
CA LYS A 184 -32.17 17.94 -17.24
C LYS A 184 -31.61 18.33 -18.61
N ALA A 185 -30.89 17.41 -19.26
CA ALA A 185 -30.66 17.51 -20.69
C ALA A 185 -32.03 17.55 -21.37
N THR A 186 -32.24 18.59 -22.18
CA THR A 186 -33.44 18.79 -23.01
C THR A 186 -33.34 17.93 -24.25
#